data_AF-A0A5E4AJU9-F1
#
_entry.id   AF-A0A5E4AJU9-F1
#
_cell.length_a   1.000
_cell.length_b   1.000
_cell.length_c   1.000
_cell.angle_alpha   90.00
_cell.angle_beta   90.00
_cell.angle_gamma   90.00
#
_symmetry.space_group_name_H-M   'P 1'
#
loop_
_entity.id
_entity.type
_entity.pdbx_description
1 polymer ?
#
loop_
_entity_poly.entity_id
_entity_poly.type
_entity_poly.pdbx_seq_one_letter_code
_entity_poly.pdbx_strand_id
1 'polypeptide(L)'
;MAGNVVTGEMVEELILSGADIIKVGIGPGSVCTTQKKTGVGCPQLSAVMESADAAHGLKGHIISDGGGSCPGDVAKAFGAEADFVMLGGVLDGHSESGG
;
A
#
# COMPACT_ATOMS: atom_id res chain seq x y z
N MET A 1 -5.08 11.81 -3.56
CA MET A 1 -4.62 10.53 -2.95
C MET A 1 -5.11 10.45 -1.52
N ALA A 2 -5.68 9.33 -1.10
CA ALA A 2 -6.17 9.08 0.26
C ALA A 2 -5.64 7.75 0.81
N GLY A 3 -5.73 7.50 2.12
CA GLY A 3 -5.25 6.28 2.78
C GLY A 3 -4.71 6.51 4.20
N ASN A 4 -4.15 5.50 4.88
CA ASN A 4 -3.98 4.11 4.42
C ASN A 4 -5.18 3.24 4.78
N VAL A 5 -5.48 2.28 3.89
CA VAL A 5 -6.52 1.27 4.07
C VAL A 5 -5.98 -0.11 3.70
N VAL A 6 -6.74 -1.18 4.02
CA VAL A 6 -6.34 -2.57 3.75
C VAL A 6 -7.49 -3.49 3.31
N THR A 7 -8.69 -2.96 3.06
CA THR A 7 -9.87 -3.73 2.63
C THR A 7 -10.52 -3.07 1.41
N GLY A 8 -11.18 -3.88 0.58
CA GLY A 8 -11.89 -3.38 -0.61
C GLY A 8 -12.97 -2.35 -0.26
N GLU A 9 -13.77 -2.59 0.79
CA GLU A 9 -14.83 -1.67 1.22
C GLU A 9 -14.29 -0.26 1.53
N MET A 10 -13.17 -0.16 2.25
CA MET A 10 -12.56 1.13 2.56
C MET A 10 -12.00 1.84 1.32
N VAL A 11 -11.51 1.08 0.35
CA VAL A 11 -11.05 1.61 -0.95
C VAL A 11 -12.22 2.21 -1.71
N GLU A 12 -13.34 1.48 -1.81
CA GLU A 12 -14.54 1.95 -2.49
C GLU A 12 -15.08 3.24 -1.85
N GLU A 13 -15.18 3.27 -0.52
CA GLU A 13 -15.64 4.46 0.21
C GLU A 13 -14.80 5.69 -0.11
N LEU A 14 -13.47 5.54 -0.13
CA LEU A 14 -12.56 6.66 -0.42
C LEU A 14 -12.65 7.12 -1.88
N ILE A 15 -12.79 6.19 -2.83
CA ILE A 15 -12.95 6.53 -4.25
C ILE A 15 -14.28 7.24 -4.48
N LEU A 16 -15.38 6.73 -3.92
CA LEU A 16 -16.70 7.35 -3.99
C LEU A 16 -16.74 8.72 -3.30
N SER A 17 -15.86 8.95 -2.32
CA SER A 17 -15.64 10.24 -1.67
C SER A 17 -14.79 11.22 -2.50
N GLY A 18 -14.29 10.78 -3.67
CA GLY A 18 -13.59 11.62 -4.64
C GLY A 18 -12.07 11.46 -4.67
N ALA A 19 -11.49 10.43 -4.05
CA ALA A 19 -10.06 10.15 -4.17
C ALA A 19 -9.74 9.35 -5.44
N ASP A 20 -8.83 9.84 -6.27
CA ASP A 20 -8.43 9.13 -7.51
C ASP A 20 -7.45 7.97 -7.26
N ILE A 21 -6.67 8.05 -6.17
CA ILE A 21 -5.60 7.10 -5.85
C ILE A 21 -5.65 6.76 -4.37
N ILE A 22 -5.67 5.48 -4.04
CA ILE A 22 -5.74 4.97 -2.67
C ILE A 22 -4.42 4.33 -2.24
N LYS A 23 -3.91 4.72 -1.07
CA LYS A 23 -2.68 4.17 -0.49
C LYS A 23 -3.03 2.96 0.38
N VAL A 24 -2.43 1.80 0.08
CA VAL A 24 -2.76 0.51 0.67
C VAL A 24 -1.60 0.00 1.53
N GLY A 25 -1.89 -0.28 2.79
CA GLY A 25 -0.95 -0.93 3.71
C GLY A 25 -1.05 -0.43 5.15
N ILE A 26 -1.30 -1.34 6.09
CA ILE A 26 -1.26 -1.07 7.54
C ILE A 26 -0.45 -2.15 8.24
N GLY A 27 0.66 -1.73 8.85
CA GLY A 27 1.60 -2.62 9.53
C GLY A 27 2.80 -3.18 8.75
N PRO A 28 2.88 -3.20 7.39
CA PRO A 28 3.95 -3.91 6.70
C PRO A 28 5.28 -3.13 6.63
N GLY A 29 5.28 -1.84 6.99
CA GLY A 29 6.48 -1.00 6.93
C GLY A 29 7.60 -1.49 7.84
N SER A 30 8.85 -1.35 7.40
CA SER A 30 10.05 -1.85 8.11
C SER A 30 10.18 -1.34 9.56
N VAL A 31 9.78 -0.09 9.80
CA VAL A 31 9.80 0.56 11.12
C VAL A 31 8.43 0.57 11.81
N CYS A 32 7.39 0.04 11.14
CA CYS A 32 6.03 0.08 11.66
C CYS A 32 5.89 -0.90 12.83
N THR A 33 5.29 -0.41 13.93
CA THR A 33 5.06 -1.23 15.13
C THR A 33 3.58 -1.54 15.37
N THR A 34 2.68 -1.09 14.48
CA THR A 34 1.23 -1.23 14.63
C THR A 34 0.82 -2.68 14.91
N GLN A 35 1.20 -3.63 14.07
CA GLN A 35 0.86 -5.05 14.29
C GLN A 35 1.39 -5.57 15.64
N LYS A 36 2.62 -5.19 16.03
CA LYS A 36 3.24 -5.64 17.29
C LYS A 36 2.57 -5.02 18.52
N LYS A 37 2.06 -3.79 18.41
CA LYS A 37 1.54 -3.02 19.55
C LYS A 37 0.03 -3.11 19.70
N THR A 38 -0.71 -3.19 18.60
CA THR A 38 -2.18 -3.15 18.59
C THR A 38 -2.80 -4.45 18.11
N GLY A 39 -2.02 -5.35 17.50
CA GLY A 39 -2.55 -6.54 16.82
C GLY A 39 -3.25 -6.24 15.49
N VAL A 40 -3.25 -4.98 15.03
CA VAL A 40 -3.93 -4.56 13.81
C VAL A 40 -2.95 -4.51 12.64
N GLY A 41 -3.33 -5.15 11.54
CA GLY A 41 -2.67 -5.06 10.24
C GLY A 41 -3.17 -6.14 9.28
N CYS A 42 -2.71 -6.07 8.04
CA CYS A 42 -3.03 -7.05 7.01
C CYS A 42 -1.74 -7.48 6.28
N PRO A 43 -1.58 -8.76 5.90
CA PRO A 43 -0.51 -9.18 4.99
C PRO A 43 -0.57 -8.38 3.68
N GLN A 44 0.55 -7.71 3.33
CA GLN A 44 0.54 -6.68 2.29
C GLN A 44 0.09 -7.18 0.92
N LEU A 45 0.55 -8.37 0.49
CA LEU A 45 0.18 -8.90 -0.82
C LEU A 45 -1.34 -9.12 -0.93
N SER A 46 -1.96 -9.69 0.10
CA SER A 46 -3.41 -9.90 0.16
C SER A 46 -4.16 -8.57 0.18
N ALA A 47 -3.71 -7.60 0.99
CA ALA A 47 -4.32 -6.28 1.04
C ALA A 47 -4.29 -5.58 -0.32
N VAL A 48 -3.17 -5.67 -1.05
CA VAL A 48 -3.01 -5.08 -2.38
C VAL A 48 -3.94 -5.75 -3.39
N MET A 49 -3.96 -7.08 -3.45
CA MET A 49 -4.82 -7.82 -4.40
C MET A 49 -6.30 -7.46 -4.24
N GLU A 50 -6.80 -7.47 -3.00
CA GLU A 50 -8.20 -7.14 -2.73
C GLU A 50 -8.52 -5.65 -3.01
N SER A 51 -7.59 -4.76 -2.65
CA SER A 51 -7.76 -3.32 -2.87
C SER A 51 -7.71 -2.93 -4.35
N ALA A 52 -6.89 -3.62 -5.15
CA ALA A 52 -6.76 -3.38 -6.58
C ALA A 52 -8.06 -3.69 -7.31
N ASP A 53 -8.62 -4.88 -7.04
CA ASP A 53 -9.90 -5.33 -7.62
C ASP A 53 -11.02 -4.31 -7.35
N ALA A 54 -11.14 -3.87 -6.08
CA ALA A 54 -12.10 -2.85 -5.68
C ALA A 54 -11.87 -1.49 -6.37
N ALA A 55 -10.61 -1.02 -6.42
CA ALA A 55 -10.30 0.28 -7.02
C ALA A 55 -10.54 0.31 -8.52
N HIS A 56 -10.07 -0.72 -9.23
CA HIS A 56 -10.16 -0.79 -10.69
C HIS A 56 -11.62 -0.91 -11.16
N GLY A 57 -12.47 -1.61 -10.39
CA GLY A 57 -13.92 -1.64 -10.62
C GLY A 57 -14.59 -0.25 -10.60
N LEU A 58 -14.03 0.69 -9.84
CA LEU A 58 -14.49 2.08 -9.73
C LEU A 58 -13.66 3.09 -10.53
N LYS A 59 -12.72 2.63 -11.36
CA LYS A 59 -11.77 3.46 -12.13
C LYS A 59 -10.83 4.30 -11.26
N GLY A 60 -10.62 3.90 -10.00
CA GLY A 60 -9.54 4.43 -9.17
C GLY A 60 -8.26 3.63 -9.34
N HIS A 61 -7.18 4.13 -8.74
CA HIS A 61 -5.88 3.46 -8.71
C HIS A 61 -5.42 3.18 -7.28
N ILE A 62 -4.47 2.27 -7.12
CA ILE A 62 -3.86 2.00 -5.81
C ILE A 62 -2.34 2.17 -5.80
N ILE A 63 -1.82 2.46 -4.60
CA ILE A 63 -0.40 2.42 -4.29
C ILE A 63 -0.16 1.36 -3.22
N SER A 64 0.70 0.37 -3.50
CA SER A 64 1.23 -0.51 -2.46
C SER A 64 2.26 0.25 -1.61
N ASP A 65 1.95 0.46 -0.32
CA ASP A 65 2.79 1.23 0.61
C ASP A 65 3.27 0.38 1.79
N GLY A 66 4.55 0.03 1.74
CA GLY A 66 5.25 -0.73 2.78
C GLY A 66 5.51 -2.19 2.42
N GLY A 67 6.37 -2.84 3.22
CA GLY A 67 6.75 -4.25 3.05
C GLY A 67 7.77 -4.54 1.94
N GLY A 68 8.13 -3.57 1.10
CA GLY A 68 9.16 -3.73 0.07
C GLY A 68 10.57 -3.79 0.67
N SER A 69 11.25 -4.92 0.49
CA SER A 69 12.64 -5.11 0.96
C SER A 69 13.62 -5.45 -0.17
N CYS A 70 13.10 -5.99 -1.28
CA CYS A 70 13.88 -6.33 -2.46
C CYS A 70 13.11 -6.02 -3.74
N PRO A 71 13.77 -5.94 -4.91
CA PRO A 71 13.10 -5.72 -6.19
C PRO A 71 12.00 -6.76 -6.49
N GLY A 72 12.14 -7.99 -5.98
CA GLY A 72 11.12 -9.03 -6.11
C GLY A 72 9.81 -8.67 -5.42
N ASP A 73 9.82 -7.90 -4.33
CA ASP A 73 8.59 -7.48 -3.65
C ASP A 73 7.86 -6.39 -4.45
N VAL A 74 8.62 -5.53 -5.14
CA VAL A 74 8.06 -4.55 -6.09
C VAL A 74 7.39 -5.28 -7.26
N ALA A 75 8.06 -6.30 -7.82
CA ALA A 75 7.51 -7.12 -8.89
C ALA A 75 6.22 -7.85 -8.46
N LYS A 76 6.18 -8.39 -7.23
CA LYS A 76 4.97 -9.01 -6.67
C LYS A 76 3.85 -8.01 -6.42
N ALA A 77 4.16 -6.78 -6.00
CA ALA A 77 3.13 -5.74 -5.81
C ALA A 77 2.45 -5.38 -7.15
N PHE A 78 3.22 -5.23 -8.22
CA PHE A 78 2.66 -5.07 -9.58
C PHE A 78 1.93 -6.33 -10.06
N GLY A 79 2.44 -7.52 -9.74
CA GLY A 79 1.76 -8.79 -10.02
C GLY A 79 0.45 -8.98 -9.24
N ALA A 80 0.28 -8.25 -8.13
CA ALA A 80 -0.94 -8.13 -7.35
C ALA A 80 -1.81 -6.93 -7.80
N GLU A 81 -1.53 -6.38 -8.98
CA GLU A 81 -2.32 -5.32 -9.64
C GLU A 81 -2.23 -3.93 -8.99
N ALA A 82 -1.18 -3.65 -8.21
CA ALA A 82 -0.90 -2.27 -7.83
C ALA A 82 -0.53 -1.40 -9.04
N ASP A 83 -1.06 -0.18 -9.14
CA ASP A 83 -0.67 0.79 -10.18
C ASP A 83 0.67 1.45 -9.85
N PHE A 84 0.95 1.65 -8.56
CA PHE A 84 2.17 2.26 -8.05
C PHE A 84 2.70 1.53 -6.81
N VAL A 85 3.98 1.73 -6.51
CA VAL A 85 4.62 1.21 -5.29
C VAL A 85 5.35 2.34 -4.59
N MET A 86 5.06 2.54 -3.29
CA MET A 86 5.76 3.51 -2.44
C MET A 86 6.86 2.80 -1.66
N LEU A 87 8.07 3.34 -1.72
CA LEU A 87 9.26 2.79 -1.08
C LEU A 87 9.82 3.79 -0.07
N GLY A 88 9.87 3.39 1.20
CA GLY A 88 10.57 4.11 2.25
C GLY A 88 11.97 3.53 2.46
N GLY A 89 12.07 2.48 3.27
CA GLY A 89 13.36 1.92 3.70
C GLY A 89 14.33 1.47 2.60
N VAL A 90 13.85 1.13 1.40
CA VAL A 90 14.72 0.77 0.25
C VAL A 90 15.46 2.00 -0.31
N LEU A 91 14.85 3.19 -0.19
CA LEU A 91 15.42 4.46 -0.64
C LEU A 91 16.14 5.20 0.49
N ASP A 92 16.07 4.68 1.72
CA ASP A 92 16.73 5.27 2.88
C ASP A 92 18.27 5.20 2.73
N GLY A 93 18.97 6.19 3.31
CA GLY A 93 20.43 6.28 3.30
C GLY A 93 21.09 6.72 1.97
N HIS A 94 20.32 7.10 0.96
CA HIS A 94 20.87 7.73 -0.26
C HIS A 94 21.22 9.21 -0.01
N SER A 95 22.11 9.80 -0.80
CA SER A 95 22.58 11.19 -0.64
C SER A 95 21.48 12.25 -0.70
N GLU A 96 20.36 11.92 -1.33
CA GLU A 96 19.19 12.75 -1.53
C GLU A 96 18.21 12.68 -0.35
N SER A 97 18.38 11.69 0.53
CA SER A 97 17.56 11.54 1.74
C SER A 97 17.84 12.64 2.75
N GLY A 98 16.82 13.04 3.52
CA GLY A 98 16.86 14.22 4.39
C GLY A 98 17.69 14.10 5.68
N GLY A 99 18.38 12.97 5.90
CA GLY A 99 19.24 12.73 7.07
C GLY A 99 18.76 11.63 8.01
#